data_AF-A0A2V6N499-F1
#
_entry.id   AF-A0A2V6N499-F1
#
_cell.length_a   1.000
_cell.length_b   1.000
_cell.length_c   1.000
_cell.angle_alpha   90.00
_cell.angle_beta   90.00
_cell.angle_gamma   90.00
#
_symmetry.space_group_name_H-M   'P 1'
#
loop_
_entity.id
_entity.type
_entity.pdbx_description
1 polymer ?
#
loop_
_entity_poly.entity_id
_entity_poly.type
_entity_poly.pdbx_seq_one_letter_code
_entity_poly.pdbx_strand_id
1 'polypeptide(L)'
;MSGNQKQSGLVRALGPIDATMIVIGSMIGSGIFITSAESARLSGAPGWLLLAWVIAGLLTMTGALCCSELATMMPRAGGVYVFFREAYGPAMGFLYGWTLFLVVQTGTIAAVAIAFAKFLGVFVSAISPDNYLFTKQPISLGGGYAISLSTQQLTAIGLVALLTWTNTRGLKLGTLVQNTFTFAKTAALAGVVAVG
;
A
#
# COMPACT_ATOMS: atom_id res chain seq x y z
N MET A 1 -3.15 -38.38 -30.90
CA MET A 1 -3.82 -37.08 -30.62
C MET A 1 -3.02 -36.35 -29.55
N SER A 2 -2.00 -35.57 -29.95
CA SER A 2 -1.21 -34.75 -29.01
C SER A 2 -1.84 -33.36 -28.95
N GLY A 3 -2.63 -33.12 -27.91
CA GLY A 3 -3.27 -31.83 -27.67
C GLY A 3 -2.22 -30.78 -27.32
N ASN A 4 -2.11 -29.77 -28.18
CA ASN A 4 -1.27 -28.60 -28.01
C ASN A 4 -1.69 -27.84 -26.73
N GLN A 5 -1.05 -28.15 -25.60
CA GLN A 5 -1.17 -27.39 -24.36
C GLN A 5 -0.57 -26.01 -24.61
N LYS A 6 -1.40 -25.04 -24.99
CA LYS A 6 -1.04 -23.62 -24.97
C LYS A 6 -0.64 -23.28 -23.53
N GLN A 7 0.67 -23.26 -23.29
CA GLN A 7 1.23 -22.83 -22.02
C GLN A 7 0.85 -21.35 -21.87
N SER A 8 -0.17 -21.06 -21.06
CA SER A 8 -0.62 -19.70 -20.74
C SER A 8 0.43 -19.02 -19.87
N GLY A 9 1.57 -18.64 -20.47
CA GLY A 9 2.62 -17.87 -19.82
C GLY A 9 2.18 -16.43 -19.61
N LEU A 10 2.71 -15.79 -18.55
CA LEU A 10 2.55 -14.35 -18.37
C LEU A 10 3.11 -13.61 -19.60
N VAL A 11 2.31 -12.73 -20.20
CA VAL A 11 2.75 -11.85 -21.28
C VAL A 11 3.76 -10.87 -20.71
N ARG A 12 4.99 -10.86 -21.26
CA ARG A 12 6.02 -9.87 -20.91
C ARG A 12 5.68 -8.51 -21.53
N ALA A 13 4.72 -7.83 -20.92
CA ALA A 13 4.21 -6.55 -21.41
C ALA A 13 4.92 -5.32 -20.81
N LEU A 14 5.75 -5.49 -19.77
CA LEU A 14 6.40 -4.40 -19.03
C LEU A 14 7.88 -4.30 -19.40
N GLY A 15 8.30 -3.14 -19.89
CA GLY A 15 9.72 -2.82 -20.09
C GLY A 15 10.42 -2.36 -18.80
N PRO A 16 11.74 -2.09 -18.86
CA PRO A 16 12.50 -1.61 -17.70
C PRO A 16 11.97 -0.28 -17.16
N ILE A 17 11.64 0.67 -18.05
CA ILE A 17 11.09 1.98 -17.69
C ILE A 17 9.73 1.82 -17.02
N ASP A 18 8.85 0.97 -17.58
CA ASP A 18 7.53 0.71 -17.00
C ASP A 18 7.66 0.09 -15.60
N ALA A 19 8.56 -0.88 -15.45
CA ALA A 19 8.83 -1.50 -14.15
C ALA A 19 9.35 -0.49 -13.13
N THR A 20 10.30 0.38 -13.51
CA THR A 20 10.81 1.45 -12.63
C THR A 20 9.72 2.44 -12.25
N MET A 21 8.90 2.89 -13.21
CA MET A 21 7.80 3.82 -12.94
C MET A 21 6.75 3.23 -12.01
N ILE A 22 6.42 1.94 -12.15
CA ILE A 22 5.52 1.24 -11.23
C ILE A 22 6.10 1.20 -9.81
N VAL A 23 7.40 0.92 -9.67
CA VAL A 23 8.05 0.91 -8.36
C VAL A 23 8.05 2.31 -7.74
N ILE A 24 8.47 3.34 -8.47
CA ILE A 24 8.44 4.74 -8.00
C ILE A 24 7.01 5.13 -7.59
N GLY A 25 6.03 4.84 -8.45
CA GLY A 25 4.63 5.18 -8.20
C GLY A 25 3.98 4.42 -7.05
N SER A 26 4.48 3.23 -6.71
CA SER A 26 4.02 2.46 -5.55
C SER A 26 4.71 2.88 -4.25
N MET A 27 5.96 3.38 -4.31
CA MET A 27 6.68 3.88 -3.13
C MET A 27 6.23 5.29 -2.71
N ILE A 28 5.93 6.18 -3.67
CA ILE A 28 5.46 7.54 -3.38
C ILE A 28 3.98 7.49 -2.99
N GLY A 29 3.74 7.30 -1.69
CA GLY A 29 2.41 7.19 -1.10
C GLY A 29 2.00 8.38 -0.24
N SER A 30 0.87 8.24 0.47
CA SER A 30 0.40 9.21 1.47
C SER A 30 1.30 9.30 2.71
N GLY A 31 2.22 8.34 2.90
CA GLY A 31 3.16 8.32 4.02
C GLY A 31 4.04 9.56 4.10
N ILE A 32 4.43 10.15 2.96
CA ILE A 32 5.23 11.39 2.94
C ILE A 32 4.48 12.58 3.56
N PHE A 33 3.15 12.58 3.55
CA PHE A 33 2.33 13.63 4.17
C PHE A 33 1.92 13.28 5.60
N ILE A 34 1.43 12.06 5.83
CA ILE A 34 0.91 11.65 7.14
C ILE A 34 2.04 11.36 8.11
N THR A 35 2.94 10.46 7.72
CA THR A 35 4.01 9.98 8.61
C THR A 35 5.00 11.10 8.88
N SER A 36 5.40 11.87 7.87
CA SER A 36 6.28 13.02 8.09
C SER A 36 5.70 14.05 9.04
N ALA A 37 4.40 14.36 8.93
CA ALA A 37 3.74 15.31 9.82
C ALA A 37 3.68 14.79 11.27
N GLU A 38 3.43 13.49 11.46
CA GLU A 38 3.46 12.86 12.78
C GLU A 38 4.88 12.82 13.36
N SER A 39 5.85 12.37 12.57
CA SER A 39 7.26 12.33 12.98
C SER A 39 7.81 13.74 13.27
N ALA A 40 7.40 14.77 12.53
CA ALA A 40 7.77 16.15 12.81
C ALA A 40 7.25 16.64 14.16
N ARG A 41 6.02 16.25 14.55
CA ARG A 41 5.47 16.55 15.88
C ARG A 41 6.27 15.90 17.00
N LEU A 42 6.86 14.72 16.74
CA LEU A 42 7.58 13.92 17.73
C LEU A 42 9.08 14.24 17.81
N SER A 43 9.72 14.73 16.73
CA SER A 43 11.19 14.84 16.65
C SER A 43 11.77 16.06 17.39
N GLY A 44 10.94 16.99 17.87
CA GLY A 44 11.34 18.18 18.64
C GLY A 44 12.12 19.24 17.87
N ALA A 45 12.89 18.86 16.84
CA ALA A 45 13.58 19.76 15.92
C ALA A 45 13.59 19.21 14.48
N PRO A 46 13.56 20.08 13.44
CA PRO A 46 13.56 19.66 12.04
C PRO A 46 14.79 18.82 11.64
N GLY A 47 15.96 19.09 12.24
CA GLY A 47 17.19 18.36 11.94
C GLY A 47 17.11 16.87 12.26
N TRP A 48 16.42 16.49 13.34
CA TRP A 48 16.22 15.09 13.72
C TRP A 48 15.34 14.34 12.73
N LEU A 49 14.31 15.03 12.19
CA LEU A 49 13.46 14.45 11.15
C LEU A 49 14.26 14.18 9.86
N LEU A 50 15.08 15.14 9.43
CA LEU A 50 15.92 14.97 8.24
C LEU A 50 16.95 13.85 8.42
N LEU A 51 17.58 13.76 9.59
CA LEU A 51 18.52 12.68 9.91
C LEU A 51 17.81 11.31 9.86
N ALA A 52 16.61 11.21 10.45
CA ALA A 52 15.81 9.99 10.42
C ALA A 52 15.47 9.58 8.98
N TRP A 53 15.12 10.55 8.11
CA TRP A 53 14.88 10.31 6.69
C TRP A 53 16.12 9.79 5.95
N VAL A 54 17.29 10.38 6.20
CA VAL A 54 18.56 9.92 5.60
C VAL A 54 18.87 8.48 6.03
N ILE A 55 18.77 8.18 7.32
CA ILE A 55 19.02 6.83 7.84
C ILE A 55 18.03 5.82 7.26
N ALA A 56 16.73 6.16 7.23
CA ALA A 56 15.70 5.30 6.65
C ALA A 56 15.93 5.06 5.14
N GLY A 57 16.37 6.10 4.42
CA GLY A 57 16.73 6.01 3.00
C GLY A 57 17.89 5.05 2.75
N LEU A 58 18.96 5.16 3.54
CA LEU A 58 20.12 4.27 3.45
C LEU A 58 19.75 2.80 3.76
N LEU A 59 18.97 2.56 4.81
CA LEU A 59 18.48 1.23 5.16
C LEU A 59 17.58 0.63 4.06
N THR A 60 16.74 1.45 3.44
CA THR A 60 15.88 1.02 2.34
C THR A 60 16.71 0.69 1.10
N MET A 61 17.76 1.48 0.81
CA MET A 61 18.65 1.25 -0.32
C MET A 61 19.42 -0.07 -0.20
N THR A 62 19.95 -0.39 0.98
CA THR A 62 20.64 -1.67 1.21
C THR A 62 19.69 -2.86 1.06
N GLY A 63 18.46 -2.74 1.57
CA GLY A 63 17.41 -3.74 1.35
C GLY A 63 17.03 -3.92 -0.13
N ALA A 64 16.92 -2.82 -0.88
CA ALA A 64 16.62 -2.86 -2.31
C ALA A 64 17.73 -3.55 -3.11
N LEU A 65 19.00 -3.30 -2.79
CA LEU A 65 20.14 -3.95 -3.42
C LEU A 65 20.14 -5.47 -3.17
N CYS A 66 19.94 -5.90 -1.92
CA CYS A 66 19.81 -7.32 -1.57
C CYS A 66 18.67 -8.00 -2.34
N CYS A 67 17.49 -7.38 -2.37
CA CYS A 67 16.34 -7.87 -3.14
C CYS A 67 16.63 -7.92 -4.65
N SER A 68 17.40 -6.97 -5.19
CA SER A 68 17.76 -6.95 -6.61
C SER A 68 18.67 -8.12 -6.98
N GLU A 69 19.64 -8.46 -6.13
CA GLU A 69 20.55 -9.59 -6.34
C GLU A 69 19.75 -10.90 -6.35
N LEU A 70 18.89 -11.12 -5.36
CA LEU A 70 18.02 -12.30 -5.31
C LEU A 70 17.05 -12.37 -6.50
N ALA A 71 16.50 -11.24 -6.93
CA ALA A 71 15.59 -11.19 -8.09
C ALA A 71 16.30 -11.56 -9.40
N THR A 72 17.57 -11.18 -9.56
CA THR A 72 18.38 -11.59 -10.72
C THR A 72 18.79 -13.07 -10.66
N MET A 73 19.05 -13.60 -9.46
CA MET A 73 19.40 -15.01 -9.26
C MET A 73 18.21 -15.95 -9.49
N MET A 74 16.99 -15.52 -9.13
CA MET A 74 15.77 -16.31 -9.25
C MET A 74 14.68 -15.56 -10.06
N PRO A 75 14.79 -15.47 -11.40
CA PRO A 75 13.86 -14.73 -12.25
C PRO A 75 12.55 -15.50 -12.50
N ARG A 76 11.88 -15.90 -11.42
CA ARG A 76 10.59 -16.59 -11.43
C ARG A 76 9.48 -15.64 -11.00
N ALA A 77 8.29 -15.79 -11.58
CA ALA A 77 7.12 -15.05 -11.13
C ALA A 77 6.74 -15.50 -9.71
N GLY A 78 6.68 -14.56 -8.76
CA GLY A 78 6.31 -14.84 -7.37
C GLY A 78 7.01 -13.97 -6.32
N GLY A 79 8.02 -13.16 -6.72
CA GLY A 79 8.65 -12.18 -5.83
C GLY A 79 9.28 -12.80 -4.58
N VAL A 80 9.21 -12.08 -3.45
CA VAL A 80 9.85 -12.46 -2.18
C VAL A 80 9.37 -13.84 -1.65
N TYR A 81 8.15 -14.25 -1.98
CA TYR A 81 7.64 -15.58 -1.65
C TYR A 81 8.54 -16.69 -2.22
N VAL A 82 9.04 -16.54 -3.45
CA VAL A 82 9.93 -17.53 -4.07
C VAL A 82 11.24 -17.63 -3.31
N PHE A 83 11.77 -16.51 -2.82
CA PHE A 83 13.03 -16.48 -2.07
C PHE A 83 12.93 -17.27 -0.77
N PHE A 84 11.86 -17.04 0.00
CA PHE A 84 11.62 -17.78 1.24
C PHE A 84 11.33 -19.25 1.01
N ARG A 85 10.57 -19.56 -0.05
CA ARG A 85 10.27 -20.95 -0.41
C ARG A 85 11.52 -21.72 -0.82
N GLU A 86 12.43 -21.10 -1.57
CA GLU A 86 13.65 -21.76 -2.04
C GLU A 86 14.69 -21.86 -0.90
N ALA A 87 14.83 -20.83 -0.07
CA ALA A 87 15.82 -20.82 1.01
C ALA A 87 15.42 -21.69 2.21
N TYR A 88 14.14 -21.73 2.58
CA TYR A 88 13.65 -22.37 3.81
C TYR A 88 12.61 -23.47 3.59
N GLY A 89 12.34 -23.79 2.33
CA GLY A 89 11.42 -24.85 1.93
C GLY A 89 9.94 -24.43 1.87
N PRO A 90 9.05 -25.38 1.47
CA PRO A 90 7.66 -25.07 1.15
C PRO A 90 6.83 -24.55 2.32
N ALA A 91 7.08 -25.03 3.54
CA ALA A 91 6.33 -24.63 4.73
C ALA A 91 6.55 -23.15 5.09
N MET A 92 7.81 -22.71 5.06
CA MET A 92 8.16 -21.30 5.33
C MET A 92 7.70 -20.38 4.20
N GLY A 93 7.79 -20.84 2.95
CA GLY A 93 7.18 -20.14 1.81
C GLY A 93 5.67 -19.95 2.02
N PHE A 94 4.95 -21.02 2.39
CA PHE A 94 3.51 -20.94 2.68
C PHE A 94 3.18 -19.95 3.79
N LEU A 95 3.87 -20.03 4.93
CA LEU A 95 3.65 -19.10 6.05
C LEU A 95 3.87 -17.65 5.62
N TYR A 96 4.97 -17.38 4.90
CA TYR A 96 5.22 -16.05 4.37
C TYR A 96 4.11 -15.58 3.43
N GLY A 97 3.68 -16.42 2.48
CA GLY A 97 2.60 -16.09 1.55
C GLY A 97 1.27 -15.85 2.26
N TRP A 98 0.96 -16.66 3.29
CA TRP A 98 -0.24 -16.54 4.11
C TRP A 98 -0.24 -15.21 4.89
N THR A 99 0.86 -14.88 5.57
CA THR A 99 1.00 -13.62 6.31
C THR A 99 0.97 -12.42 5.37
N LEU A 100 1.69 -12.49 4.26
CA LEU A 100 1.71 -11.42 3.27
C LEU A 100 0.30 -11.13 2.73
N PHE A 101 -0.45 -12.17 2.38
CA PHE A 101 -1.78 -12.03 1.80
C PHE A 101 -2.83 -11.62 2.83
N LEU A 102 -2.99 -12.37 3.93
CA LEU A 102 -4.09 -12.19 4.87
C LEU A 102 -3.87 -11.13 5.93
N VAL A 103 -2.62 -10.75 6.20
CA VAL A 103 -2.29 -9.79 7.26
C VAL A 103 -1.74 -8.50 6.67
N VAL A 104 -0.65 -8.59 5.89
CA VAL A 104 0.06 -7.39 5.40
C VAL A 104 -0.74 -6.66 4.33
N GLN A 105 -1.13 -7.34 3.25
CA GLN A 105 -1.81 -6.70 2.13
C GLN A 105 -3.21 -6.22 2.50
N THR A 106 -4.01 -7.06 3.16
CA THR A 106 -5.34 -6.70 3.67
C THR A 106 -5.27 -5.55 4.67
N GLY A 107 -4.35 -5.59 5.63
CA GLY A 107 -4.14 -4.54 6.62
C GLY A 107 -3.73 -3.22 5.98
N THR A 108 -2.84 -3.27 4.99
CA THR A 108 -2.41 -2.07 4.23
C THR A 108 -3.57 -1.45 3.47
N ILE A 109 -4.38 -2.25 2.76
CA ILE A 109 -5.56 -1.77 2.03
C ILE A 109 -6.56 -1.11 2.99
N ALA A 110 -6.82 -1.75 4.13
CA ALA A 110 -7.73 -1.21 5.15
C ALA A 110 -7.20 0.11 5.73
N ALA A 111 -5.93 0.16 6.12
CA ALA A 111 -5.30 1.37 6.67
C ALA A 111 -5.35 2.55 5.68
N VAL A 112 -5.05 2.29 4.40
CA VAL A 112 -5.11 3.32 3.35
C VAL A 112 -6.53 3.80 3.12
N ALA A 113 -7.52 2.89 3.11
CA ALA A 113 -8.93 3.27 2.94
C ALA A 113 -9.44 4.13 4.12
N ILE A 114 -9.04 3.79 5.35
CA ILE A 114 -9.36 4.58 6.55
C ILE A 114 -8.68 5.95 6.52
N ALA A 115 -7.42 6.02 6.08
CA ALA A 115 -6.71 7.28 5.90
C ALA A 115 -7.39 8.16 4.84
N PHE A 116 -7.84 7.58 3.72
CA PHE A 116 -8.62 8.30 2.72
C PHE A 116 -9.91 8.85 3.30
N ALA A 117 -10.69 8.02 4.01
CA ALA A 117 -11.92 8.45 4.64
C ALA A 117 -11.69 9.57 5.68
N LYS A 118 -10.57 9.53 6.42
CA LYS A 118 -10.16 10.60 7.34
C LYS A 118 -9.92 11.92 6.62
N PHE A 119 -9.20 11.91 5.50
CA PHE A 119 -8.98 13.12 4.70
C PHE A 119 -10.25 13.63 4.05
N LEU A 120 -11.12 12.74 3.57
CA LEU A 120 -12.41 13.14 3.01
C LEU A 120 -13.32 13.77 4.08
N GLY A 121 -13.24 13.30 5.32
CA GLY A 121 -13.94 13.88 6.47
C GLY A 121 -13.57 15.33 6.79
N VAL A 122 -12.39 15.79 6.37
CA VAL A 122 -12.01 17.22 6.49
C VAL A 122 -12.88 18.10 5.57
N PHE A 123 -13.29 17.59 4.42
CA PHE A 123 -14.13 18.31 3.45
C PHE A 123 -15.62 18.05 3.66
N VAL A 124 -15.98 16.84 4.11
CA VAL A 124 -17.36 16.40 4.33
C VAL A 124 -17.53 16.06 5.81
N SER A 125 -18.01 17.03 6.59
CA SER A 125 -18.19 16.91 8.05
C SER A 125 -19.12 15.76 8.48
N ALA A 126 -19.95 15.25 7.56
CA ALA A 126 -20.76 14.06 7.78
C ALA A 126 -19.93 12.76 7.95
N ILE A 127 -18.70 12.73 7.43
CA ILE A 127 -17.77 11.61 7.55
C ILE A 127 -16.86 11.89 8.76
N SER A 128 -17.28 11.40 9.92
CA SER A 128 -16.56 11.60 11.17
C SER A 128 -16.30 10.26 11.87
N PRO A 129 -15.16 10.10 12.56
CA PRO A 129 -14.94 8.98 13.47
C PRO A 129 -16.05 8.87 14.53
N ASP A 130 -16.64 10.00 14.91
CA ASP A 130 -17.59 10.12 16.04
C ASP A 130 -19.05 9.93 15.63
N ASN A 131 -19.35 9.87 14.33
CA ASN A 131 -20.71 9.71 13.83
C ASN A 131 -21.00 8.22 13.56
N TYR A 132 -21.52 7.54 14.59
CA TYR A 132 -21.88 6.12 14.56
C TYR A 132 -23.32 5.93 14.08
N LEU A 133 -23.52 5.11 13.04
CA LEU A 133 -24.83 4.94 12.40
C LEU A 133 -25.75 3.93 13.10
N PHE A 134 -25.19 2.96 13.85
CA PHE A 134 -25.98 1.86 14.41
C PHE A 134 -25.95 1.75 15.95
N THR A 135 -24.99 2.36 16.64
CA THR A 135 -24.97 2.40 18.11
C THR A 135 -24.27 3.68 18.59
N LYS A 136 -24.97 4.56 19.33
CA LYS A 136 -24.38 5.77 19.96
C LYS A 136 -23.27 5.47 20.98
N GLN A 137 -23.04 4.20 21.29
CA GLN A 137 -22.01 3.73 22.21
C GLN A 137 -21.26 2.54 21.60
N PRO A 138 -19.91 2.54 21.59
CA PRO A 138 -19.15 1.37 21.18
C PRO A 138 -19.53 0.17 22.06
N ILE A 139 -19.82 -0.98 21.43
CA ILE A 139 -20.02 -2.22 22.18
C ILE A 139 -18.63 -2.69 22.59
N SER A 140 -18.21 -2.32 23.80
CA SER A 140 -16.96 -2.79 24.39
C SER A 140 -17.07 -4.30 24.65
N LEU A 141 -16.46 -5.10 23.79
CA LEU A 141 -16.02 -6.43 24.19
C LEU A 141 -14.81 -6.21 25.10
N GLY A 142 -14.88 -6.69 26.34
CA GLY A 142 -13.81 -6.51 27.32
C GLY A 142 -12.40 -6.81 26.76
N GLY A 143 -11.40 -6.09 27.26
CA GLY A 143 -10.01 -6.21 26.80
C GLY A 143 -9.53 -5.15 25.80
N GLY A 144 -10.23 -4.02 25.66
CA GLY A 144 -9.83 -2.90 24.80
C GLY A 144 -10.37 -2.96 23.36
N TYR A 145 -11.28 -3.90 23.07
CA TYR A 145 -11.86 -4.08 21.74
C TYR A 145 -13.28 -3.51 21.69
N ALA A 146 -13.46 -2.39 21.00
CA ALA A 146 -14.76 -1.81 20.73
C ALA A 146 -15.23 -2.17 19.33
N ILE A 147 -16.37 -2.88 19.21
CA ILE A 147 -17.04 -3.01 17.91
C ILE A 147 -17.88 -1.74 17.74
N SER A 148 -17.43 -0.88 16.82
CA SER A 148 -18.13 0.33 16.43
C SER A 148 -18.09 0.44 14.90
N LEU A 149 -19.16 0.97 14.33
CA LEU A 149 -19.30 1.21 12.89
C LEU A 149 -19.56 2.70 12.64
N SER A 150 -18.48 3.44 12.40
CA SER A 150 -18.53 4.87 12.08
C SER A 150 -18.80 5.11 10.60
N THR A 151 -19.32 6.30 10.28
CA THR A 151 -19.43 6.79 8.88
C THR A 151 -18.08 6.77 8.15
N GLN A 152 -16.97 6.96 8.87
CA GLN A 152 -15.62 6.83 8.32
C GLN A 152 -15.31 5.39 7.88
N GLN A 153 -15.62 4.38 8.71
CA GLN A 153 -15.41 2.98 8.37
C GLN A 153 -16.29 2.54 7.20
N LEU A 154 -17.55 2.98 7.16
CA LEU A 154 -18.44 2.70 6.03
C LEU A 154 -17.94 3.30 4.72
N THR A 155 -17.42 4.54 4.76
CA THR A 155 -16.80 5.17 3.60
C THR A 155 -15.58 4.37 3.13
N ALA A 156 -14.74 3.91 4.06
CA ALA A 156 -13.58 3.07 3.74
C ALA A 156 -13.98 1.73 3.12
N ILE A 157 -15.01 1.06 3.66
CA ILE A 157 -15.56 -0.19 3.10
C ILE A 157 -16.10 0.05 1.68
N GLY A 158 -16.87 1.12 1.48
CA GLY A 158 -17.40 1.49 0.17
C GLY A 158 -16.29 1.76 -0.84
N LEU A 159 -15.22 2.45 -0.43
CA LEU A 159 -14.05 2.69 -1.28
C LEU A 159 -13.36 1.38 -1.68
N VAL A 160 -13.13 0.46 -0.73
CA VAL A 160 -12.51 -0.83 -1.02
C VAL A 160 -13.36 -1.64 -1.99
N ALA A 161 -14.69 -1.67 -1.80
CA ALA A 161 -15.61 -2.35 -2.70
C ALA A 161 -15.57 -1.74 -4.12
N LEU A 162 -15.56 -0.41 -4.23
CA LEU A 162 -15.49 0.30 -5.50
C LEU A 162 -14.17 0.03 -6.24
N LEU A 163 -13.04 0.08 -5.53
CA LEU A 163 -11.74 -0.21 -6.13
C LEU A 163 -11.62 -1.68 -6.54
N THR A 164 -12.15 -2.59 -5.73
CA THR A 164 -12.20 -4.01 -6.08
C THR A 164 -13.03 -4.23 -7.34
N TRP A 165 -14.21 -3.62 -7.44
CA TRP A 165 -15.06 -3.68 -8.62
C TRP A 165 -14.41 -3.06 -9.87
N THR A 166 -13.68 -1.96 -9.71
CA THR A 166 -12.95 -1.33 -10.81
C THR A 166 -11.81 -2.24 -11.30
N ASN A 167 -11.08 -2.86 -10.37
CA ASN A 167 -9.99 -3.77 -10.68
C ASN A 167 -10.48 -5.06 -11.39
N THR A 168 -11.68 -5.55 -11.09
CA THR A 168 -12.24 -6.73 -11.78
C THR A 168 -12.71 -6.43 -13.20
N ARG A 169 -12.93 -5.15 -13.59
CA ARG A 169 -13.34 -4.77 -14.95
C ARG A 169 -12.19 -4.62 -15.96
N GLY A 170 -10.94 -4.70 -15.53
CA GLY A 170 -9.80 -4.86 -16.43
C GLY A 170 -8.55 -4.09 -16.03
N LEU A 171 -7.40 -4.71 -16.30
CA LEU A 171 -6.07 -4.21 -15.93
C LEU A 171 -5.77 -2.80 -16.48
N LYS A 172 -6.26 -2.46 -17.69
CA LYS A 172 -6.02 -1.14 -18.31
C LYS A 172 -6.63 0.02 -17.52
N LEU A 173 -7.81 -0.19 -16.92
CA LEU A 173 -8.47 0.82 -16.09
C LEU A 173 -7.76 0.98 -14.75
N GLY A 174 -7.34 -0.13 -14.13
CA GLY A 174 -6.53 -0.10 -12.90
C GLY A 174 -5.22 0.69 -13.09
N THR A 175 -4.50 0.44 -14.20
CA THR A 175 -3.29 1.19 -14.53
C THR A 175 -3.55 2.67 -14.77
N LEU A 176 -4.65 3.04 -15.43
CA LEU A 176 -5.01 4.45 -15.66
C LEU A 176 -5.31 5.17 -14.36
N VAL A 177 -6.13 4.56 -13.48
CA VAL A 177 -6.44 5.11 -12.15
C VAL A 177 -5.15 5.28 -11.35
N GLN A 178 -4.31 4.24 -11.30
CA GLN A 178 -3.06 4.28 -10.55
C GLN A 178 -2.10 5.37 -11.06
N ASN A 179 -1.86 5.45 -12.38
CA ASN A 179 -0.98 6.47 -12.95
C ASN A 179 -1.50 7.88 -12.67
N THR A 180 -2.82 8.09 -12.75
CA THR A 180 -3.43 9.39 -12.45
C THR A 180 -3.19 9.79 -10.99
N PHE A 181 -3.43 8.88 -10.04
CA PHE A 181 -3.19 9.14 -8.62
C PHE A 181 -1.70 9.36 -8.31
N THR A 182 -0.81 8.58 -8.92
CA THR A 182 0.64 8.75 -8.76
C THR A 182 1.09 10.11 -9.30
N PHE A 183 0.64 10.50 -10.49
CA PHE A 183 0.97 11.80 -11.07
C PHE A 183 0.46 12.94 -10.20
N ALA A 184 -0.82 12.89 -9.79
CA ALA A 184 -1.42 13.91 -8.92
C ALA A 184 -0.66 14.07 -7.59
N LYS A 185 -0.29 12.95 -6.95
CA LYS A 185 0.51 12.98 -5.70
C LYS A 185 1.90 13.58 -5.92
N THR A 186 2.57 13.19 -6.99
CA THR A 186 3.92 13.66 -7.31
C THR A 186 3.91 15.15 -7.66
N ALA A 187 2.92 15.61 -8.43
CA ALA A 187 2.73 17.01 -8.77
C ALA A 187 2.41 17.85 -7.52
N ALA A 188 1.57 17.35 -6.61
CA ALA A 188 1.28 18.01 -5.34
C ALA A 188 2.55 18.16 -4.49
N LEU A 189 3.39 17.12 -4.42
CA LEU A 189 4.68 17.17 -3.72
C LEU A 189 5.62 18.23 -4.34
N ALA A 190 5.75 18.24 -5.66
CA ALA A 190 6.56 19.22 -6.37
C ALA A 190 6.06 20.66 -6.13
N GLY A 191 4.74 20.84 -6.08
CA GLY A 191 4.11 22.12 -5.75
C GLY A 191 4.46 22.60 -4.35
N VAL A 192 4.40 21.73 -3.34
CA VAL A 192 4.82 22.06 -1.97
C VAL A 192 6.28 22.48 -1.93
N VAL A 193 7.17 21.72 -2.57
CA VAL A 193 8.61 22.04 -2.62
C VAL A 193 8.87 23.40 -3.30
N ALA A 194 8.11 23.73 -4.34
CA ALA A 194 8.26 24.99 -5.07
C ALA A 194 7.75 26.21 -4.28
N VAL A 195 6.70 26.04 -3.47
CA VAL A 195 6.09 27.13 -2.68
C VAL A 195 6.82 27.33 -1.34
N GLY A 196 7.39 26.28 -0.76
CA GLY A 196 8.05 26.29 0.56
C GLY A 196 7.14 25.80 1.66
#